data_AF-A0A5C5S750-F1
#
_entry.id   AF-A0A5C5S750-F1
#
_cell.length_a   1.000
_cell.length_b   1.000
_cell.length_c   1.000
_cell.angle_alpha   90.00
_cell.angle_beta   90.00
_cell.angle_gamma   90.00
#
_symmetry.space_group_name_H-M   'P 1'
#
loop_
_entity.id
_entity.type
_entity.pdbx_description
1 polymer ?
#
loop_
_entity_poly.entity_id
_entity_poly.type
_entity_poly.pdbx_seq_one_letter_code
_entity_poly.pdbx_strand_id
1 'polypeptide(L)'
;MRVIKILDPETGEELDLEPNAAVYEEIGEGEKCEHQTTEIRRRQVKGGGFQHRYQCLQCGEAIGTAVSKAVAGAAPDFDEHLSAKTKADREKRREEIMLHHARAQRERTSVFWQQYEAYRETPAWKTRRDKVLARAGGICEGCGFRRATQAHHRSYEHLGHEFLFELVAVCDTCHDRLHGESEEPGEIAF
;
A
#
# COMPACT_ATOMS: atom_id res chain seq x y z
N MET A 1 6.63 18.15 -7.47
CA MET A 1 5.95 17.52 -6.31
C MET A 1 6.78 17.82 -5.07
N ARG A 2 6.17 17.91 -3.88
CA ARG A 2 6.90 18.17 -2.62
C ARG A 2 7.29 16.83 -1.99
N VAL A 3 8.58 16.64 -1.71
CA VAL A 3 9.08 15.49 -0.95
C VAL A 3 8.60 15.60 0.49
N ILE A 4 8.10 14.50 1.04
CA ILE A 4 7.65 14.37 2.44
C ILE A 4 8.64 13.47 3.17
N LYS A 5 9.10 13.91 4.35
CA LYS A 5 9.93 13.12 5.24
C LYS A 5 9.07 12.24 6.14
N ILE A 6 9.32 10.93 6.15
CA ILE A 6 8.62 9.95 6.98
C ILE A 6 9.64 9.28 7.90
N LEU A 7 9.39 9.29 9.21
CA LEU A 7 10.22 8.56 10.16
C LEU A 7 9.77 7.10 10.21
N ASP A 8 10.68 6.18 9.92
CA ASP A 8 10.44 4.76 10.09
C ASP A 8 10.55 4.39 11.59
N PRO A 9 9.45 3.96 12.25
CA PRO A 9 9.49 3.64 13.67
C PRO A 9 10.25 2.35 13.99
N GLU A 10 10.47 1.46 13.01
CA GLU A 10 11.20 0.20 13.20
C GLU A 10 12.72 0.40 13.10
N THR A 11 13.17 1.22 12.14
CA THR A 11 14.62 1.44 11.91
C THR A 11 15.15 2.75 12.50
N GLY A 12 14.26 3.71 12.79
CA GLY A 12 14.61 5.06 13.21
C GLY A 12 15.16 5.95 12.08
N GLU A 13 15.11 5.48 10.83
CA GLU A 13 15.61 6.21 9.67
C GLU A 13 14.55 7.16 9.09
N GLU A 14 15.00 8.26 8.50
CA GLU A 14 14.13 9.18 7.76
C GLU A 14 14.08 8.77 6.29
N LEU A 15 12.87 8.51 5.79
CA LEU A 15 12.59 8.13 4.42
C LEU A 15 12.02 9.32 3.63
N ASP A 16 12.42 9.42 2.37
CA ASP A 16 11.83 10.35 1.41
C ASP A 16 10.63 9.68 0.73
N LEU A 17 9.49 10.37 0.77
CA LEU A 17 8.30 10.01 0.02
C LEU A 17 8.01 11.10 -1.02
N GLU A 18 7.96 10.69 -2.29
CA GLU A 18 7.40 11.48 -3.38
C GLU A 18 5.98 11.00 -3.67
N PRO A 19 4.95 11.57 -3.03
CA PRO A 19 3.58 11.08 -3.17
C PRO A 19 3.03 11.37 -4.57
N ASN A 20 2.48 10.35 -5.20
CA ASN A 20 1.77 10.43 -6.47
C ASN A 20 0.24 10.37 -6.26
N ALA A 21 -0.54 10.42 -7.34
CA ALA A 21 -2.00 10.38 -7.26
C ALA A 21 -2.55 9.14 -6.55
N ALA A 22 -1.94 7.96 -6.75
CA ALA A 22 -2.37 6.72 -6.09
C ALA A 22 -2.17 6.79 -4.57
N VAL A 23 -1.06 7.38 -4.10
CA VAL A 23 -0.82 7.59 -2.65
C VAL A 23 -1.91 8.49 -2.07
N TYR A 24 -2.24 9.59 -2.74
CA TYR A 24 -3.27 10.53 -2.27
C TYR A 24 -4.68 9.93 -2.24
N GLU A 25 -5.00 9.11 -3.24
CA GLU A 25 -6.24 8.35 -3.30
C GLU A 25 -6.32 7.35 -2.13
N GLU A 26 -5.25 6.58 -1.90
CA GLU A 26 -5.24 5.54 -0.88
C GLU A 26 -5.36 6.09 0.54
N ILE A 27 -4.70 7.23 0.84
CA ILE A 27 -4.85 7.91 2.15
C ILE A 27 -6.21 8.60 2.32
N GLY A 28 -7.03 8.66 1.28
CA GLY A 28 -8.32 9.36 1.29
C GLY A 28 -8.15 10.87 1.46
N GLU A 29 -7.16 11.47 0.79
CA GLU A 29 -6.94 12.91 0.93
C GLU A 29 -8.18 13.71 0.49
N GLY A 30 -8.68 14.55 1.38
CA GLY A 30 -9.87 15.37 1.12
C GLY A 30 -11.20 14.63 1.27
N GLU A 31 -11.21 13.34 1.59
CA GLU A 31 -12.44 12.61 1.90
C GLU A 31 -13.11 13.19 3.15
N LYS A 32 -14.37 13.62 2.98
CA LYS A 32 -15.21 14.14 4.06
C LYS A 32 -16.27 13.10 4.40
N CYS A 33 -16.65 13.04 5.67
CA CYS A 33 -17.80 12.24 6.05
C CYS A 33 -19.06 12.89 5.49
N GLU A 34 -19.89 12.13 4.77
CA GLU A 34 -21.18 12.60 4.25
C GLU A 34 -22.28 12.58 5.31
N HIS A 35 -22.01 11.99 6.47
CA HIS A 35 -22.93 11.87 7.60
C HIS A 35 -24.29 11.24 7.25
N GLN A 36 -24.31 10.26 6.34
CA GLN A 36 -25.55 9.58 5.90
C GLN A 36 -26.26 8.84 7.04
N THR A 37 -25.50 8.34 8.03
CA THR A 37 -26.05 7.65 9.20
C THR A 37 -25.89 8.51 10.45
N THR A 38 -27.01 9.06 10.93
CA THR A 38 -27.05 9.90 12.15
C THR A 38 -28.18 9.47 13.08
N GLU A 39 -28.00 9.74 14.37
CA GLU A 39 -29.01 9.48 15.40
C GLU A 39 -29.06 10.64 16.40
N ILE A 40 -30.24 10.92 16.96
CA ILE A 40 -30.37 11.89 18.05
C ILE A 40 -29.74 11.30 19.32
N ARG A 41 -28.79 12.03 19.90
CA ARG A 41 -28.05 11.64 21.08
C ARG A 41 -28.11 12.73 22.15
N ARG A 42 -28.16 12.32 23.41
CA ARG A 42 -28.19 13.20 24.59
C ARG A 42 -26.75 13.51 25.03
N ARG A 43 -26.41 14.80 25.09
CA ARG A 43 -25.07 15.29 25.45
C ARG A 43 -25.14 16.22 26.66
N GLN A 44 -24.30 15.99 27.66
CA GLN A 44 -24.18 16.89 28.80
C GLN A 44 -23.41 18.16 28.41
N VAL A 45 -23.91 19.33 28.80
CA VAL A 45 -23.22 20.61 28.58
C VAL A 45 -22.41 21.02 29.81
N LYS A 46 -21.46 21.94 29.66
CA LYS A 46 -20.59 22.42 30.76
C LYS A 46 -21.33 22.88 32.03
N GLY A 47 -22.58 23.34 31.89
CA GLY A 47 -23.44 23.74 33.02
C GLY A 47 -24.22 22.59 33.68
N GLY A 48 -23.92 21.34 33.38
CA GLY A 48 -24.60 20.16 33.94
C GLY A 48 -25.95 19.82 33.32
N GLY A 49 -26.51 20.72 32.50
CA GLY A 49 -27.71 20.45 31.71
C GLY A 49 -27.48 19.48 30.56
N PHE A 50 -28.57 19.07 29.89
CA PHE A 50 -28.51 18.17 28.74
C PHE A 50 -29.08 18.85 27.49
N GLN A 51 -28.42 18.63 26.35
CA GLN A 51 -28.93 18.96 25.02
C GLN A 51 -29.07 17.67 24.20
N HIS A 52 -29.92 17.70 23.18
CA HIS A 52 -30.00 16.64 22.18
C HIS A 52 -29.41 17.12 20.86
N ARG A 53 -28.60 16.29 20.20
CA ARG A 53 -27.93 16.61 18.93
C ARG A 53 -27.95 15.38 18.04
N TYR A 54 -27.99 15.56 16.73
CA TYR A 54 -27.64 14.45 15.83
C TYR A 54 -26.16 14.14 15.98
N GLN A 55 -25.81 12.88 16.17
CA GLN A 55 -24.44 12.38 16.11
C GLN A 55 -24.31 11.49 14.87
N CYS A 56 -23.27 11.70 14.08
CA CYS A 56 -22.92 10.77 13.02
C CYS A 56 -22.37 9.48 13.62
N LEU A 57 -22.95 8.33 13.26
CA LEU A 57 -22.53 7.02 13.78
C LEU A 57 -21.22 6.51 13.14
N GLN A 58 -20.71 7.19 12.10
CA GLN A 58 -19.46 6.83 11.42
C GLN A 58 -18.28 7.69 11.89
N CYS A 59 -18.43 9.01 11.95
CA CYS A 59 -17.34 9.92 12.35
C CYS A 59 -17.49 10.51 13.76
N GLY A 60 -18.59 10.24 14.46
CA GLY A 60 -18.84 10.72 15.82
C GLY A 60 -19.13 12.21 15.95
N GLU A 61 -19.13 12.98 14.86
CA GLU A 61 -19.36 14.42 14.92
C GLU A 61 -20.82 14.75 15.24
N ALA A 62 -21.00 15.84 15.99
CA ALA A 62 -22.32 16.42 16.23
C ALA A 62 -22.76 17.21 14.99
N ILE A 63 -23.89 16.84 14.39
CA ILE A 63 -24.39 17.41 13.15
C ILE A 63 -25.49 18.42 13.46
N GLY A 64 -25.39 19.60 12.84
CA GLY A 64 -26.39 20.66 12.95
C GLY A 64 -26.57 21.23 14.37
N THR A 65 -27.77 21.71 14.63
CA THR A 65 -28.16 22.44 15.85
C THR A 65 -28.81 21.53 16.89
N ALA A 66 -29.14 22.10 18.06
CA ALA A 66 -29.81 21.37 19.13
C ALA A 66 -31.24 20.95 18.73
N VAL A 67 -31.58 19.71 19.05
CA VAL A 67 -32.91 19.14 18.85
C VAL A 67 -33.77 19.37 20.09
N SER A 68 -35.03 19.73 19.89
CA SER A 68 -35.96 19.96 21.00
C SER A 68 -36.30 18.65 21.73
N LYS A 69 -36.62 18.76 23.02
CA LYS A 69 -36.96 17.59 23.86
C LYS A 69 -38.18 16.83 23.34
N ALA A 70 -39.14 17.53 22.72
CA ALA A 70 -40.35 16.92 22.17
C ALA A 70 -40.04 15.97 21.00
N VAL A 71 -39.00 16.26 20.22
CA VAL A 71 -38.58 15.44 19.06
C VAL A 71 -37.60 14.34 19.48
N ALA A 72 -36.71 14.62 20.43
CA ALA A 72 -35.63 13.71 20.79
C ALA A 72 -36.09 12.41 21.49
N GLY A 73 -37.23 12.42 22.18
CA GLY A 73 -37.71 11.26 22.94
C GLY A 73 -36.68 10.75 23.95
N ALA A 74 -36.61 9.43 24.12
CA ALA A 74 -35.58 8.77 24.93
C ALA A 74 -34.34 8.50 24.06
N ALA A 75 -33.46 9.50 23.96
CA ALA A 75 -32.23 9.41 23.18
C ALA A 75 -31.08 8.74 23.98
N PRO A 76 -30.27 7.88 23.35
CA PRO A 76 -29.06 7.35 23.96
C PRO A 76 -28.03 8.45 24.19
N ASP A 77 -27.07 8.21 25.10
CA ASP A 77 -26.02 9.18 25.40
C ASP A 77 -25.06 9.35 24.20
N PHE A 78 -24.58 10.59 24.04
CA PHE A 78 -23.62 10.99 23.02
C PHE A 78 -22.27 10.31 23.25
N ASP A 79 -21.72 9.71 22.21
CA ASP A 79 -20.39 9.12 22.29
C ASP A 79 -19.33 10.22 22.17
N GLU A 80 -18.81 10.66 23.32
CA GLU A 80 -17.77 11.69 23.41
C GLU A 80 -16.42 11.24 22.81
N HIS A 81 -16.21 9.94 22.61
CA HIS A 81 -14.94 9.37 22.18
C HIS A 81 -14.92 9.01 20.70
N LEU A 82 -16.07 8.71 20.08
CA LEU A 82 -16.14 8.24 18.70
C LEU A 82 -15.43 9.19 17.74
N SER A 83 -15.63 10.51 17.86
CA SER A 83 -14.99 11.46 16.96
C SER A 83 -13.47 11.51 17.12
N ALA A 84 -12.98 11.49 18.36
CA ALA A 84 -11.54 11.47 18.62
C ALA A 84 -10.92 10.17 18.13
N LYS A 85 -11.58 9.03 18.39
CA LYS A 85 -11.15 7.71 17.93
C LYS A 85 -11.08 7.65 16.40
N THR A 86 -12.15 8.02 15.70
CA THR A 86 -12.17 7.97 14.23
C THR A 86 -11.11 8.88 13.62
N LYS A 87 -10.82 10.04 14.22
CA LYS A 87 -9.73 10.92 13.78
C LYS A 87 -8.36 10.28 13.96
N ALA A 88 -8.10 9.70 15.13
CA ALA A 88 -6.85 8.99 15.41
C ALA A 88 -6.66 7.76 14.50
N ASP A 89 -7.72 6.98 14.27
CA ASP A 89 -7.68 5.81 13.38
C ASP A 89 -7.36 6.22 11.93
N ARG A 90 -7.91 7.34 11.45
CA ARG A 90 -7.61 7.90 10.11
C ARG A 90 -6.18 8.41 10.00
N GLU A 91 -5.70 9.12 11.01
CA GLU A 91 -4.32 9.62 11.06
C GLU A 91 -3.33 8.46 11.05
N LYS A 92 -3.56 7.45 11.90
CA LYS A 92 -2.77 6.22 11.92
C LYS A 92 -2.75 5.51 10.56
N ARG A 93 -3.93 5.30 9.95
CA ARG A 93 -4.01 4.69 8.61
C ARG A 93 -3.22 5.49 7.57
N ARG A 94 -3.30 6.82 7.62
CA ARG A 94 -2.54 7.71 6.73
C ARG A 94 -1.03 7.53 6.92
N GLU A 95 -0.56 7.47 8.16
CA GLU A 95 0.86 7.24 8.48
C GLU A 95 1.34 5.87 7.98
N GLU A 96 0.56 4.81 8.21
CA GLU A 96 0.87 3.45 7.75
C GLU A 96 1.01 3.38 6.23
N ILE A 97 0.06 3.97 5.49
CA ILE A 97 0.11 4.02 4.03
C ILE A 97 1.32 4.83 3.55
N MET A 98 1.57 6.02 4.12
CA MET A 98 2.71 6.83 3.73
C MET A 98 4.04 6.12 3.99
N LEU A 99 4.18 5.44 5.13
CA LEU A 99 5.35 4.66 5.46
C LEU A 99 5.55 3.48 4.49
N HIS A 100 4.47 2.76 4.16
CA HIS A 100 4.51 1.68 3.18
C HIS A 100 5.05 2.18 1.82
N HIS A 101 4.51 3.29 1.31
CA HIS A 101 4.96 3.88 0.05
C HIS A 101 6.40 4.40 0.13
N ALA A 102 6.81 5.00 1.25
CA ALA A 102 8.17 5.49 1.44
C ALA A 102 9.19 4.33 1.44
N ARG A 103 8.87 3.22 2.11
CA ARG A 103 9.69 1.99 2.10
C ARG A 103 9.82 1.43 0.68
N ALA A 104 8.71 1.30 -0.04
CA ALA A 104 8.70 0.81 -1.43
C ALA A 104 9.51 1.72 -2.38
N GLN A 105 9.39 3.04 -2.24
CA GLN A 105 10.19 3.99 -3.03
C GLN A 105 11.69 3.92 -2.71
N ARG A 106 12.06 3.84 -1.43
CA ARG A 106 13.46 3.66 -1.02
C ARG A 106 14.04 2.36 -1.58
N GLU A 107 13.28 1.27 -1.49
CA GLU A 107 13.71 -0.02 -2.03
C GLU A 107 13.89 0.11 -3.54
N ARG A 108 12.88 0.55 -4.30
CA ARG A 108 12.97 0.72 -5.75
C ARG A 108 14.10 1.66 -6.21
N THR A 109 14.43 2.67 -5.42
CA THR A 109 15.53 3.61 -5.70
C THR A 109 16.87 3.16 -5.12
N SER A 110 16.95 1.99 -4.50
CA SER A 110 18.21 1.47 -3.97
C SER A 110 19.23 1.28 -5.10
N VAL A 111 20.51 1.41 -4.74
CA VAL A 111 21.63 1.25 -5.67
C VAL A 111 21.57 -0.12 -6.38
N PHE A 112 21.09 -1.15 -5.67
CA PHE A 112 20.94 -2.49 -6.20
C PHE A 112 19.97 -2.53 -7.40
N TRP A 113 18.76 -1.98 -7.28
CA TRP A 113 17.78 -2.01 -8.37
C TRP A 113 18.20 -1.18 -9.57
N GLN A 114 18.82 -0.02 -9.34
CA GLN A 114 19.35 0.80 -10.42
C GLN A 114 20.44 0.05 -11.22
N GLN A 115 21.34 -0.65 -10.52
CA GLN A 115 22.37 -1.47 -11.14
C GLN A 115 21.77 -2.69 -11.85
N TYR A 116 20.74 -3.31 -11.27
CA TYR A 116 20.03 -4.43 -11.87
C TYR A 116 19.33 -4.05 -13.18
N GLU A 117 18.59 -2.94 -13.20
CA GLU A 117 17.96 -2.42 -14.41
C GLU A 117 18.99 -2.13 -15.50
N ALA A 118 20.10 -1.47 -15.14
CA ALA A 118 21.20 -1.22 -16.07
C ALA A 118 21.83 -2.52 -16.60
N TYR A 119 22.02 -3.51 -15.73
CA TYR A 119 22.56 -4.82 -16.09
C TYR A 119 21.68 -5.56 -17.10
N ARG A 120 20.35 -5.50 -16.96
CA ARG A 120 19.39 -6.13 -17.88
C ARG A 120 19.46 -5.59 -19.30
N GLU A 121 19.96 -4.37 -19.49
CA GLU A 121 20.13 -3.82 -20.83
C GLU A 121 21.44 -4.23 -21.52
N THR A 122 22.36 -4.86 -20.77
CA THR A 122 23.67 -5.25 -21.30
C THR A 122 23.61 -6.40 -22.31
N PRO A 123 24.55 -6.46 -23.27
CA PRO A 123 24.69 -7.61 -24.16
C PRO A 123 24.97 -8.93 -23.43
N ALA A 124 25.64 -8.87 -22.27
CA ALA A 124 25.96 -10.04 -21.46
C ALA A 124 24.68 -10.69 -20.91
N TRP A 125 23.76 -9.90 -20.36
CA TRP A 125 22.45 -10.40 -19.92
C TRP A 125 21.64 -10.95 -21.09
N LYS A 126 21.56 -10.24 -22.22
CA LYS A 126 20.83 -10.69 -23.42
C LYS A 126 21.34 -12.06 -23.90
N THR A 127 22.67 -12.23 -23.91
CA THR A 127 23.30 -13.52 -24.25
C THR A 127 22.95 -14.62 -23.25
N ARG A 128 22.94 -14.33 -21.94
CA ARG A 128 22.52 -15.31 -20.91
C ARG A 128 21.06 -15.70 -21.08
N ARG A 129 20.17 -14.71 -21.24
CA ARG A 129 18.74 -14.93 -21.50
C ARG A 129 18.52 -15.87 -22.68
N ASP A 130 19.19 -15.62 -23.79
CA ASP A 130 19.02 -16.45 -25.00
C ASP A 130 19.49 -17.90 -24.78
N LYS A 131 20.57 -18.11 -24.00
CA LYS A 131 21.01 -19.45 -23.60
C LYS A 131 19.97 -20.19 -22.74
N VAL A 132 19.32 -19.49 -21.82
CA VAL A 132 18.27 -20.05 -20.95
C VAL A 132 17.04 -20.45 -21.77
N LEU A 133 16.59 -19.57 -22.68
CA LEU A 133 15.47 -19.86 -23.57
C LEU A 133 15.79 -21.03 -24.52
N ALA A 134 17.01 -21.09 -25.05
CA ALA A 134 17.46 -22.18 -25.90
C ALA A 134 17.54 -23.52 -25.15
N ARG A 135 18.04 -23.52 -23.91
CA ARG A 135 18.07 -24.72 -23.03
C ARG A 135 16.68 -25.31 -22.86
N ALA A 136 15.67 -24.46 -22.68
CA ALA A 136 14.29 -24.88 -22.48
C ALA A 136 13.56 -25.22 -23.79
N GLY A 137 14.24 -25.22 -24.95
CA GLY A 137 13.63 -25.44 -26.26
C GLY A 137 12.56 -24.39 -26.61
N GLY A 138 12.63 -23.21 -26.01
CA GLY A 138 11.61 -22.16 -26.16
C GLY A 138 10.28 -22.46 -25.47
N ILE A 139 10.18 -23.50 -24.64
CA ILE A 139 8.98 -23.86 -23.88
C ILE A 139 9.13 -23.38 -22.44
N CYS A 140 8.07 -22.79 -21.89
CA CYS A 140 8.01 -22.32 -20.51
C CYS A 140 8.19 -23.49 -19.54
N GLU A 141 9.20 -23.43 -18.68
CA GLU A 141 9.51 -24.44 -17.65
C GLU A 141 8.48 -24.46 -16.51
N GLY A 142 7.74 -23.36 -16.30
CA GLY A 142 6.66 -23.30 -15.31
C GLY A 142 5.36 -24.03 -15.72
N CYS A 143 4.80 -23.72 -16.90
CA CYS A 143 3.55 -24.34 -17.34
C CYS A 143 3.74 -25.54 -18.29
N GLY A 144 4.90 -25.67 -18.92
CA GLY A 144 5.24 -26.80 -19.80
C GLY A 144 4.64 -26.75 -21.22
N PHE A 145 3.83 -25.75 -21.57
CA PHE A 145 3.16 -25.72 -22.88
C PHE A 145 3.19 -24.36 -23.61
N ARG A 146 3.36 -23.24 -22.92
CA ARG A 146 3.48 -21.92 -23.58
C ARG A 146 4.90 -21.64 -24.02
N ARG A 147 5.07 -20.74 -25.00
CA ARG A 147 6.38 -20.22 -25.38
C ARG A 147 7.02 -19.48 -24.20
N ALA A 148 8.28 -19.79 -23.90
CA ALA A 148 9.08 -19.00 -22.98
C ALA A 148 9.51 -17.68 -23.65
N THR A 149 9.25 -16.57 -22.98
CA THR A 149 9.53 -15.21 -23.45
C THR A 149 10.53 -14.49 -22.55
N GLN A 150 10.71 -14.96 -21.32
CA GLN A 150 11.53 -14.32 -20.29
C GLN A 150 12.44 -15.34 -19.60
N ALA A 151 13.58 -14.85 -19.10
CA ALA A 151 14.43 -15.58 -18.16
C ALA A 151 14.21 -14.96 -16.77
N HIS A 152 13.71 -15.77 -15.85
CA HIS A 152 13.41 -15.36 -14.48
C HIS A 152 14.53 -15.79 -13.54
N HIS A 153 14.95 -14.90 -12.64
CA HIS A 153 15.97 -15.20 -11.63
C HIS A 153 15.36 -15.97 -10.47
N ARG A 154 15.94 -17.12 -10.15
CA ARG A 154 15.64 -17.91 -8.94
C ARG A 154 16.42 -17.41 -7.73
N SER A 155 17.58 -16.80 -7.99
CA SER A 155 18.46 -16.17 -6.99
C SER A 155 19.16 -14.99 -7.66
N TYR A 156 19.48 -13.97 -6.86
CA TYR A 156 20.25 -12.80 -7.25
C TYR A 156 21.69 -12.84 -6.67
N GLU A 157 22.08 -13.92 -5.98
CA GLU A 157 23.37 -14.05 -5.28
C GLU A 157 24.59 -13.79 -6.18
N HIS A 158 24.51 -14.25 -7.44
CA HIS A 158 25.59 -14.11 -8.42
C HIS A 158 25.27 -13.08 -9.51
N LEU A 159 24.49 -12.04 -9.22
CA LEU A 159 24.06 -11.05 -10.23
C LEU A 159 25.27 -10.49 -11.03
N GLY A 160 25.16 -10.47 -12.36
CA GLY A 160 26.24 -10.16 -13.32
C GLY A 160 27.11 -11.36 -13.73
N HIS A 161 27.12 -12.41 -12.91
CA HIS A 161 27.93 -13.62 -13.02
C HIS A 161 27.11 -14.91 -12.81
N GLU A 162 25.81 -14.86 -13.10
CA GLU A 162 24.85 -15.91 -12.75
C GLU A 162 25.15 -17.21 -13.49
N PHE A 163 24.90 -18.32 -12.80
CA PHE A 163 24.86 -19.63 -13.41
C PHE A 163 23.53 -19.82 -14.16
N LEU A 164 23.55 -20.54 -15.28
CA LEU A 164 22.33 -20.76 -16.06
C LEU A 164 21.23 -21.47 -15.26
N PHE A 165 21.57 -22.31 -14.27
CA PHE A 165 20.58 -23.02 -13.44
C PHE A 165 19.88 -22.13 -12.40
N GLU A 166 20.40 -20.92 -12.15
CA GLU A 166 19.75 -19.89 -11.36
C GLU A 166 18.70 -19.12 -12.17
N LEU A 167 18.61 -19.41 -13.47
CA LEU A 167 17.66 -18.80 -14.38
C LEU A 167 16.68 -19.85 -14.90
N VAL A 168 15.41 -19.48 -14.98
CA VAL A 168 14.32 -20.33 -15.50
C VAL A 168 13.61 -19.63 -16.66
N ALA A 169 13.39 -20.36 -17.76
CA ALA A 169 12.68 -19.89 -18.93
C ALA A 169 11.17 -19.93 -18.70
N VAL A 170 10.50 -18.77 -18.69
CA VAL A 170 9.07 -18.67 -18.39
C VAL A 170 8.33 -17.84 -19.44
N CYS A 171 7.04 -18.12 -19.60
CA CYS A 171 6.11 -17.24 -20.31
C CYS A 171 5.68 -16.08 -19.42
N ASP A 172 5.15 -15.02 -20.03
CA ASP A 172 4.73 -13.79 -19.32
C ASP A 172 3.75 -14.11 -18.16
N THR A 173 2.73 -14.93 -18.39
CA THR A 173 1.77 -15.32 -17.34
C THR A 173 2.42 -16.04 -16.15
N CYS A 174 3.44 -16.87 -16.41
CA CYS A 174 4.16 -17.54 -15.31
C CYS A 174 5.12 -16.57 -14.63
N HIS A 175 5.73 -15.64 -15.36
CA HIS A 175 6.59 -14.61 -14.82
C HIS A 175 5.82 -13.69 -13.86
N ASP A 176 4.64 -13.22 -14.25
CA ASP A 176 3.80 -12.36 -13.42
C ASP A 176 3.37 -13.08 -12.13
N ARG A 177 2.99 -14.37 -12.24
CA ARG A 177 2.66 -15.20 -11.08
C ARG A 177 3.85 -15.38 -10.12
N LEU A 178 5.08 -15.37 -10.63
CA LEU A 178 6.30 -15.54 -9.85
C LEU A 178 6.69 -14.26 -9.08
N HIS A 179 6.35 -13.07 -9.59
CA HIS A 179 6.53 -11.80 -8.86
C HIS A 179 5.37 -11.50 -7.88
N GLY A 180 4.21 -12.13 -8.07
CA GLY A 180 3.00 -11.83 -7.28
C GLY A 180 2.27 -10.58 -7.80
N GLU A 181 1.20 -10.16 -7.12
CA GLU A 181 0.47 -8.91 -7.44
C GLU A 181 1.28 -7.63 -7.15
N SER A 182 2.48 -7.79 -6.62
CA SER A 182 3.44 -6.73 -6.30
C SER A 182 4.62 -6.80 -7.27
N GLU A 183 4.94 -5.69 -7.93
CA GLU A 183 6.20 -5.50 -8.69
C GLU A 183 7.43 -5.41 -7.75
N GLU A 184 7.51 -6.26 -6.74
CA GLU A 184 8.56 -6.31 -5.73
C GLU A 184 9.51 -7.46 -6.12
N PRO A 185 10.77 -7.19 -6.51
CA PRO A 185 11.64 -8.24 -6.96
C PRO A 185 12.42 -8.78 -5.75
N GLY A 186 11.75 -9.59 -4.93
CA GLY A 186 12.33 -10.09 -3.68
C GLY A 186 11.93 -11.53 -3.42
N GLU A 187 12.85 -12.44 -3.75
CA GLU A 187 12.95 -13.79 -3.18
C GLU A 187 11.74 -14.72 -3.37
N ILE A 188 11.81 -15.59 -4.39
CA ILE A 188 10.98 -16.79 -4.40
C ILE A 188 11.69 -17.83 -3.54
N ALA A 189 11.19 -17.97 -2.30
CA ALA A 189 11.56 -19.09 -1.44
C ALA A 189 11.26 -20.42 -2.15
N PHE A 190 12.29 -21.26 -2.27
CA PHE A 190 12.14 -22.67 -2.65
C PHE A 190 11.81 -23.53 -1.44
#